data_AF-A0A9E2KXA7-F1
#
_entry.id   AF-A0A9E2KXA7-F1
#
_cell.length_a   1.000
_cell.length_b   1.000
_cell.length_c   1.000
_cell.angle_alpha   90.00
_cell.angle_beta   90.00
_cell.angle_gamma   90.00
#
_symmetry.space_group_name_H-M   'P 1'
#
loop_
_entity.id
_entity.type
_entity.pdbx_description
1 polymer ?
#
loop_
_entity_poly.entity_id
_entity_poly.type
_entity_poly.pdbx_seq_one_letter_code
_entity_poly.pdbx_strand_id
1 'polypeptide(L)'
;MDRLTEEYLKFKSSILALNKEEIFERAFKIVFYNEIYRYFKNTGASVDKDMSIASLYNFYIKYESLNVNNIEEIAEFLNVYRKYVA
;
A
#
# COMPACT_ATOMS: atom_id res chain seq x y z
N MET A 1 7.74 -0.54 -16.47
CA MET A 1 7.63 -0.52 -15.00
C MET A 1 6.15 -0.69 -14.70
N ASP A 2 5.75 -1.57 -13.79
CA ASP A 2 4.33 -1.73 -13.48
C ASP A 2 3.79 -0.49 -12.74
N ARG A 3 2.48 -0.25 -12.85
CA ARG A 3 1.79 0.93 -12.30
C ARG A 3 2.01 1.09 -10.80
N LEU A 4 2.11 -0.01 -10.06
CA LEU A 4 2.27 -0.03 -8.61
C LEU A 4 3.68 0.45 -8.23
N THR A 5 4.70 -0.01 -8.97
CA THR A 5 6.07 0.50 -8.85
C THR A 5 6.16 2.00 -9.16
N GLU A 6 5.50 2.47 -10.23
CA GLU A 6 5.50 3.91 -10.57
C GLU A 6 4.86 4.77 -9.47
N GLU A 7 3.73 4.32 -8.92
CA GLU A 7 3.05 4.99 -7.83
C GLU A 7 3.92 5.02 -6.57
N TYR A 8 4.53 3.90 -6.21
CA TYR A 8 5.42 3.81 -5.05
C TYR A 8 6.62 4.75 -5.19
N LEU A 9 7.25 4.82 -6.38
CA LEU A 9 8.39 5.71 -6.60
C LEU A 9 7.99 7.18 -6.52
N LYS A 10 6.83 7.57 -7.06
CA LYS A 10 6.30 8.94 -6.90
C LYS A 10 6.05 9.27 -5.43
N PHE A 11 5.43 8.35 -4.69
CA PHE A 11 5.21 8.49 -3.26
C PHE A 11 6.54 8.64 -2.51
N LYS A 12 7.51 7.75 -2.74
CA LYS A 12 8.83 7.80 -2.12
C LYS A 12 9.54 9.13 -2.36
N SER A 13 9.56 9.61 -3.61
CA SER A 13 10.16 10.91 -3.94
C SER A 13 9.46 12.06 -3.22
N SER A 14 8.12 12.01 -3.09
CA SER A 14 7.39 13.03 -2.34
C SER A 14 7.75 13.05 -0.86
N ILE A 15 7.92 11.88 -0.22
CA ILE A 15 8.30 11.77 1.20
C ILE A 15 9.71 12.29 1.45
N LEU A 16 10.65 12.02 0.52
CA LEU A 16 12.04 12.47 0.66
C LEU A 16 12.21 13.99 0.57
N ALA A 17 11.21 14.70 0.03
CA ALA A 17 11.20 16.16 -0.04
C ALA A 17 10.66 16.83 1.24
N LEU A 18 10.07 16.05 2.16
CA LEU A 18 9.44 16.57 3.37
C LEU A 18 10.42 16.76 4.52
N ASN A 19 10.07 17.63 5.45
CA ASN A 19 10.81 17.77 6.70
C ASN A 19 10.46 16.65 7.70
N LYS A 20 11.16 16.59 8.84
CA LYS A 20 11.00 15.52 9.83
C LYS A 20 9.60 15.46 10.46
N GLU A 21 8.99 16.61 10.73
CA GLU A 21 7.65 16.70 11.33
C GLU A 21 6.60 16.18 10.36
N GLU A 22 6.67 16.60 9.09
CA GLU A 22 5.79 16.12 8.03
C GLU A 22 5.93 14.61 7.77
N ILE A 23 7.14 14.07 7.89
CA ILE A 23 7.40 12.62 7.81
C ILE A 23 6.74 11.90 8.99
N PHE A 24 6.85 12.44 10.20
CA PHE A 24 6.27 11.86 11.40
C PHE A 24 4.73 11.76 11.29
N GLU A 25 4.08 12.83 10.83
CA GLU A 25 2.63 12.86 10.59
C GLU A 25 2.17 11.81 9.57
N ARG A 26 3.06 11.39 8.66
CA ARG A 26 2.79 10.44 7.58
C ARG A 26 3.29 9.03 7.88
N ALA A 27 3.81 8.77 9.08
CA ALA A 27 4.47 7.51 9.43
C ALA A 27 3.61 6.28 9.09
N PHE A 28 2.33 6.29 9.45
CA PHE A 28 1.40 5.19 9.14
C PHE A 28 1.25 4.94 7.63
N LYS A 29 1.09 6.02 6.85
CA LYS A 29 0.96 5.91 5.39
C LYS A 29 2.27 5.41 4.76
N ILE A 30 3.41 5.87 5.26
CA ILE A 30 4.73 5.44 4.80
C ILE A 30 4.92 3.93 5.04
N VAL A 31 4.63 3.46 6.25
CA VAL A 31 4.71 2.04 6.60
C VAL A 31 3.81 1.22 5.68
N PHE A 32 2.55 1.60 5.54
CA PHE A 32 1.61 0.90 4.66
C PHE A 32 2.11 0.79 3.21
N TYR A 33 2.53 1.91 2.61
CA TYR A 33 3.01 1.93 1.22
C TYR A 33 4.24 1.03 1.05
N ASN A 34 5.13 1.00 2.04
CA ASN A 34 6.31 0.14 2.01
C ASN A 34 5.95 -1.34 2.09
N GLU A 35 5.05 -1.74 2.98
CA GLU A 35 4.67 -3.15 3.15
C GLU A 35 3.91 -3.69 1.93
N ILE A 36 2.95 -2.92 1.39
CA ILE A 36 2.25 -3.29 0.16
C ILE A 36 3.21 -3.42 -1.03
N TYR A 37 4.09 -2.45 -1.22
CA TYR A 37 5.05 -2.52 -2.32
C TYR A 37 6.02 -3.70 -2.18
N ARG A 38 6.54 -3.94 -0.96
CA ARG A 38 7.41 -5.10 -0.68
C ARG A 38 6.69 -6.41 -0.96
N TYR A 39 5.43 -6.54 -0.55
CA TYR A 39 4.63 -7.73 -0.79
C TYR A 39 4.57 -8.06 -2.29
N PHE A 40 4.14 -7.10 -3.13
CA PHE A 40 4.03 -7.34 -4.57
C PHE A 40 5.39 -7.63 -5.20
N LYS A 41 6.44 -6.90 -4.80
CA LYS A 41 7.79 -7.10 -5.32
C LYS A 41 8.37 -8.48 -4.96
N ASN A 42 8.10 -8.97 -3.74
CA ASN A 42 8.69 -10.21 -3.24
C ASN A 42 7.90 -11.46 -3.68
N THR A 43 6.58 -11.35 -3.81
CA THR A 43 5.70 -12.48 -4.14
C THR A 43 5.45 -12.62 -5.63
N GLY A 44 5.58 -11.55 -6.41
CA GLY A 44 5.15 -11.52 -7.80
C GLY A 44 3.63 -11.64 -7.98
N ALA A 45 2.86 -11.36 -6.91
CA ALA A 45 1.40 -11.38 -6.96
C ALA A 45 0.85 -10.47 -8.07
N SER A 46 -0.25 -10.90 -8.71
CA SER A 46 -0.89 -10.10 -9.75
C SER A 46 -1.54 -8.85 -9.17
N VAL A 47 -1.33 -7.72 -9.86
CA VAL A 47 -1.97 -6.44 -9.57
C VAL A 47 -3.16 -6.29 -10.51
N ASP A 48 -4.35 -6.15 -9.94
CA ASP A 48 -5.56 -5.92 -10.72
C ASP A 48 -5.49 -4.54 -11.41
N LYS A 49 -6.04 -4.43 -12.62
CA LYS A 49 -5.85 -3.25 -13.50
C LYS A 49 -6.22 -1.91 -12.84
N ASP A 50 -7.24 -1.92 -11.99
CA ASP A 50 -7.78 -0.75 -11.32
C ASP A 50 -7.27 -0.57 -9.88
N MET A 51 -6.35 -1.43 -9.44
CA MET A 51 -5.73 -1.36 -8.12
C MET A 51 -4.61 -0.31 -8.09
N SER A 52 -4.59 0.48 -7.02
CA SER A 52 -3.52 1.44 -6.70
C SER A 52 -3.17 1.34 -5.22
N ILE A 53 -1.94 1.68 -4.83
CA ILE A 53 -1.56 1.68 -3.40
C ILE A 53 -2.42 2.70 -2.63
N ALA A 54 -2.77 3.82 -3.26
CA ALA A 54 -3.67 4.83 -2.71
C ALA A 54 -5.08 4.28 -2.44
N SER A 55 -5.67 3.52 -3.37
CA SER A 55 -6.98 2.90 -3.16
C SER A 55 -6.94 1.83 -2.07
N LEU A 56 -5.87 1.04 -2.01
CA LEU A 56 -5.63 0.10 -0.92
C LEU A 56 -5.50 0.83 0.43
N TYR A 57 -4.76 1.94 0.50
CA TYR A 57 -4.62 2.72 1.72
C TYR A 57 -5.95 3.30 2.18
N ASN A 58 -6.74 3.85 1.26
CA ASN A 58 -8.08 4.37 1.56
C ASN A 58 -9.04 3.29 2.06
N PHE A 59 -8.89 2.05 1.59
CA PHE A 59 -9.63 0.91 2.10
C PHE A 59 -9.14 0.49 3.49
N TYR A 60 -7.82 0.40 3.68
CA TYR A 60 -7.19 0.05 4.94
C TYR A 60 -7.62 0.96 6.10
N ILE A 61 -7.60 2.28 5.91
CA ILE A 61 -8.01 3.22 6.96
C ILE A 61 -9.51 3.16 7.31
N LYS A 62 -10.34 2.56 6.47
CA LYS A 62 -11.78 2.38 6.72
C LYS A 62 -12.11 1.04 7.40
N TYR A 63 -11.23 0.05 7.27
CA TYR A 63 -11.43 -1.30 7.75
C TYR A 63 -10.36 -1.65 8.79
N GLU A 64 -10.48 -1.06 9.98
CA GLU A 64 -9.50 -1.18 11.08
C GLU A 64 -9.23 -2.61 11.55
N SER A 65 -10.12 -3.57 11.26
CA SER A 65 -9.93 -4.96 11.64
C SER A 65 -8.88 -5.70 10.80
N LEU A 66 -8.47 -5.15 9.65
CA LEU A 66 -7.50 -5.78 8.75
C LEU A 66 -6.11 -5.20 8.98
N ASN A 67 -5.12 -6.08 8.97
CA ASN A 67 -3.71 -5.73 9.16
C ASN A 67 -2.90 -5.98 7.89
N VAL A 68 -1.71 -5.37 7.83
CA VAL A 68 -0.75 -5.55 6.74
C VAL A 68 0.67 -5.79 7.27
N ASN A 69 0.81 -6.57 8.35
CA ASN A 69 2.09 -6.73 9.04
C ASN A 69 2.94 -7.87 8.47
N ASN A 70 2.32 -8.83 7.79
CA ASN A 70 2.99 -10.00 7.19
C ASN A 70 2.34 -10.41 5.86
N ILE A 71 2.93 -11.40 5.20
CA ILE A 71 2.52 -11.85 3.87
C ILE A 71 1.10 -12.42 3.88
N GLU A 72 0.75 -13.20 4.90
CA GLU A 72 -0.56 -13.83 5.05
C GLU A 72 -1.67 -12.79 5.26
N GLU A 73 -1.43 -11.83 6.16
CA GLU A 73 -2.35 -10.72 6.44
C GLU A 73 -2.54 -9.84 5.20
N ILE A 74 -1.46 -9.52 4.47
CA ILE A 74 -1.58 -8.74 3.23
C ILE A 74 -2.36 -9.50 2.17
N ALA A 75 -2.17 -10.83 2.05
CA ALA A 75 -2.95 -11.65 1.13
C ALA A 75 -4.44 -11.66 1.49
N GLU A 76 -4.78 -11.80 2.78
CA GLU A 76 -6.16 -11.70 3.26
C GLU A 76 -6.75 -10.33 2.98
N PHE A 77 -6.04 -9.26 3.34
CA PHE A 77 -6.43 -7.88 3.08
C PHE A 77 -6.75 -7.64 1.59
N LEU A 78 -5.88 -8.10 0.68
CA LEU A 78 -6.09 -7.99 -0.76
C LEU A 78 -7.31 -8.80 -1.24
N ASN A 79 -7.56 -9.97 -0.66
CA ASN A 79 -8.73 -10.78 -0.99
C ASN A 79 -10.03 -10.10 -0.54
N VAL A 80 -10.05 -9.46 0.63
CA VAL A 80 -11.21 -8.68 1.08
C VAL A 80 -11.40 -7.46 0.20
N TYR A 81 -10.32 -6.73 -0.11
CA TYR A 81 -10.38 -5.58 -1.02
C TYR A 81 -10.99 -5.96 -2.37
N ARG A 82 -10.54 -7.06 -2.99
CA ARG A 82 -11.07 -7.54 -4.28
C ARG A 82 -12.58 -7.82 -4.23
N LYS A 83 -13.09 -8.36 -3.12
CA LYS A 83 -14.53 -8.58 -2.91
C LYS A 83 -15.31 -7.27 -2.71
N TYR A 84 -14.65 -6.22 -2.23
CA TYR A 84 -15.26 -4.91 -2.00
C TYR A 84 -15.40 -4.10 -3.30
N VAL A 85 -14.45 -4.23 -4.24
CA VAL A 85 -14.50 -3.52 -5.54
C VAL A 85 -15.16 -4.30 -6.69
N ALA A 86 -15.44 -5.60 -6.50
CA ALA A 86 -16.17 -6.43 -7.46
C ALA A 86 -17.68 -6.17 -7.41
#